data_AF-A0A935ZJ98-F1
#
_entry.id   AF-A0A935ZJ98-F1
#
_cell.length_a   1.000
_cell.length_b   1.000
_cell.length_c   1.000
_cell.angle_alpha   90.00
_cell.angle_beta   90.00
_cell.angle_gamma   90.00
#
_symmetry.space_group_name_H-M   'P 1'
#
loop_
_entity.id
_entity.type
_entity.pdbx_description
1 polymer ?
#
loop_
_entity_poly.entity_id
_entity_poly.type
_entity_poly.pdbx_seq_one_letter_code
_entity_poly.pdbx_strand_id
1 'polypeptide(L)'
;MVLAISCGCSPADGSLPVVARGRYVEIATLRDEPICGGTARYFDRFIESGMALLGEVPPDRRFVRFEWLMPPAEQLSVTGVGRTRRVPGGSLITSDDSLVHEHELAHAIHLEALPNTNGFLQEGFAILLDSKRIYRDMVWPEGESIDRVISEVPFSYDDYPLAWFLVSQIVRDHGFDGLARFWRAVEPRATAAEVRAAYQAMFGPPIDALVEPIEFEDPVYGHYDEVRHPCNFSLCLAEPETLVDGAWEASGPTDCEDDPDAVGPDRRWYLPEFGDVWRQQVLSTGDAAYFDISASANVAMELTPCSLDCGYVGNGSSEFGFDAEAFWLGADRSFRVEVRASLEDLPTQDPGTLHVEAVSPY
;
A
#
# COMPACT_ATOMS: atom_id res chain seq x y z
N MET A 1 17.89 34.83 -15.36
CA MET A 1 16.73 33.94 -15.24
C MET A 1 16.46 33.38 -16.62
N VAL A 2 16.92 32.15 -16.89
CA VAL A 2 16.73 31.47 -18.17
C VAL A 2 15.70 30.39 -17.91
N LEU A 3 14.48 30.58 -18.41
CA LEU A 3 13.51 29.49 -18.54
C LEU A 3 14.07 28.51 -19.58
N ALA A 4 14.49 27.33 -19.13
CA ALA A 4 14.70 26.19 -20.01
C ALA A 4 13.37 25.43 -20.07
N ILE A 5 12.51 25.80 -21.04
CA ILE A 5 11.40 24.94 -21.44
C ILE A 5 12.03 23.75 -22.16
N SER A 6 12.18 22.65 -21.44
CA SER A 6 12.51 21.35 -22.03
C SER A 6 11.28 20.86 -22.78
N CYS A 7 11.19 21.14 -24.09
CA CYS A 7 10.37 20.33 -24.97
C CYS A 7 10.92 18.90 -24.94
N GLY A 8 10.28 18.01 -24.18
CA GLY A 8 10.62 16.60 -24.15
C GLY A 8 10.41 15.98 -25.53
N CYS A 9 11.48 15.82 -26.30
CA CYS A 9 11.43 14.96 -27.47
C CYS A 9 11.24 13.52 -26.99
N SER A 10 10.11 12.90 -27.33
CA SER A 10 9.94 11.46 -27.12
C SER A 10 11.12 10.72 -27.77
N PRO A 11 11.78 9.81 -27.05
CA PRO A 11 12.75 8.88 -27.60
C PRO A 11 12.26 8.26 -28.93
N ALA A 12 13.16 8.15 -29.91
CA ALA A 12 12.85 7.63 -31.24
C ALA A 12 12.39 6.16 -31.26
N ASP A 13 12.56 5.44 -30.14
CA ASP A 13 12.10 4.07 -29.93
C ASP A 13 10.69 3.97 -29.35
N GLY A 14 10.02 5.10 -29.10
CA GLY A 14 8.67 5.15 -28.53
C GLY A 14 8.62 4.98 -27.01
N SER A 15 9.77 4.95 -26.32
CA SER A 15 9.79 4.95 -24.85
C SER A 15 9.42 6.31 -24.27
N LEU A 16 8.77 6.35 -23.10
CA LEU A 16 8.47 7.60 -22.40
C LEU A 16 9.77 8.25 -21.86
N PRO A 17 9.90 9.58 -21.83
CA PRO A 17 11.08 10.21 -21.24
C PRO A 17 11.11 9.99 -19.72
N VAL A 18 12.30 9.71 -19.18
CA VAL A 18 12.52 9.56 -17.72
C VAL A 18 12.65 10.95 -17.10
N VAL A 19 11.82 11.24 -16.11
CA VAL A 19 11.73 12.54 -15.46
C VAL A 19 12.22 12.52 -14.01
N ALA A 20 12.17 11.37 -13.34
CA ALA A 20 12.72 11.18 -12.00
C ALA A 20 13.39 9.82 -11.84
N ARG A 21 14.35 9.70 -10.91
CA ARG A 21 15.11 8.47 -10.67
C ARG A 21 15.35 8.25 -9.18
N GLY A 22 15.12 7.01 -8.76
CA GLY A 22 15.58 6.46 -7.51
C GLY A 22 16.76 5.50 -7.71
N ARG A 23 17.02 4.70 -6.69
CA ARG A 23 17.99 3.61 -6.65
C ARG A 23 17.49 2.38 -7.41
N TYR A 24 16.22 2.02 -7.28
CA TYR A 24 15.64 0.83 -7.91
C TYR A 24 14.64 1.16 -9.01
N VAL A 25 14.07 2.37 -8.95
CA VAL A 25 13.03 2.83 -9.88
C VAL A 25 13.47 3.99 -10.78
N GLU A 26 12.91 4.05 -11.97
CA GLU A 26 12.86 5.25 -12.80
C GLU A 26 11.41 5.58 -13.12
N ILE A 27 11.04 6.87 -13.02
CA ILE A 27 9.70 7.35 -13.37
C ILE A 27 9.77 7.99 -14.75
N ALA A 28 8.93 7.53 -15.66
CA ALA A 28 8.87 7.99 -17.02
C ALA A 28 7.45 8.40 -17.41
N THR A 29 7.29 9.54 -18.06
CA THR A 29 5.98 10.07 -18.42
C THR A 29 6.06 11.09 -19.56
N LEU A 30 4.95 11.30 -20.27
CA LEU A 30 4.75 12.45 -21.16
C LEU A 30 3.84 13.52 -20.54
N ARG A 31 3.46 13.32 -19.27
CA ARG A 31 2.66 14.26 -18.50
C ARG A 31 3.44 15.52 -18.18
N ASP A 32 2.75 16.64 -18.21
CA ASP A 32 3.29 17.95 -17.86
C ASP A 32 3.03 18.28 -16.37
N GLU A 33 2.29 17.43 -15.65
CA GLU A 33 2.08 17.60 -14.21
C GLU A 33 3.37 17.40 -13.40
N PRO A 34 3.59 18.22 -12.35
CA PRO A 34 4.79 18.12 -11.53
C PRO A 34 4.83 16.78 -10.79
N ILE A 35 6.05 16.30 -10.54
CA ILE A 35 6.31 15.14 -9.69
C ILE A 35 7.03 15.63 -8.45
N CYS A 36 6.49 15.30 -7.28
CA CYS A 36 7.06 15.82 -6.05
C CYS A 36 8.43 15.20 -5.74
N GLY A 37 9.32 15.98 -5.11
CA GLY A 37 10.74 15.69 -4.97
C GLY A 37 11.05 14.38 -4.23
N GLY A 38 10.15 13.96 -3.33
CA GLY A 38 10.26 12.73 -2.54
C GLY A 38 9.73 11.47 -3.22
N THR A 39 8.99 11.56 -4.33
CA THR A 39 8.25 10.43 -4.92
C THR A 39 9.13 9.24 -5.33
N ALA A 40 10.27 9.49 -5.98
CA ALA A 40 11.16 8.38 -6.39
C ALA A 40 11.79 7.67 -5.17
N ARG A 41 12.10 8.41 -4.11
CA ARG A 41 12.65 7.85 -2.87
C ARG A 41 11.58 7.09 -2.09
N TYR A 42 10.33 7.54 -2.13
CA TYR A 42 9.18 6.80 -1.60
C TYR A 42 9.08 5.41 -2.22
N PHE A 43 9.14 5.32 -3.57
CA PHE A 43 9.13 4.03 -4.27
C PHE A 43 10.31 3.15 -3.90
N ASP A 44 11.52 3.69 -3.79
CA ASP A 44 12.68 2.91 -3.37
C ASP A 44 12.46 2.27 -2.00
N ARG A 45 11.97 3.05 -1.02
CA ARG A 45 11.71 2.54 0.33
C ARG A 45 10.56 1.54 0.36
N PHE A 46 9.52 1.75 -0.46
CA PHE A 46 8.42 0.80 -0.62
C PHE A 46 8.94 -0.55 -1.18
N ILE A 47 9.78 -0.50 -2.22
CA ILE A 47 10.42 -1.69 -2.80
C ILE A 47 11.32 -2.39 -1.78
N GLU A 48 12.18 -1.65 -1.07
CA GLU A 48 13.06 -2.20 -0.02
C GLU A 48 12.25 -2.92 1.07
N SER A 49 11.24 -2.24 1.59
CA SER A 49 10.42 -2.76 2.70
C SER A 49 9.57 -3.95 2.25
N GLY A 50 8.97 -3.88 1.05
CA GLY A 50 8.17 -4.96 0.48
C GLY A 50 8.99 -6.21 0.14
N MET A 51 10.21 -6.05 -0.38
CA MET A 51 11.12 -7.19 -0.61
C MET A 51 11.58 -7.81 0.72
N ALA A 52 11.83 -6.99 1.74
CA ALA A 52 12.20 -7.47 3.06
C ALA A 52 11.11 -8.35 3.71
N LEU A 53 9.82 -8.04 3.49
CA LEU A 53 8.71 -8.89 3.94
C LEU A 53 8.79 -10.30 3.36
N LEU A 54 9.29 -10.44 2.13
CA LEU A 54 9.44 -11.73 1.43
C LEU A 54 10.78 -12.41 1.73
N GLY A 55 11.59 -11.85 2.63
CA GLY A 55 12.93 -12.34 2.98
C GLY A 55 13.99 -12.08 1.91
N GLU A 56 13.72 -11.15 0.98
CA GLU A 56 14.60 -10.84 -0.15
C GLU A 56 15.19 -9.42 -0.02
N VAL A 57 16.25 -9.14 -0.78
CA VAL A 57 16.86 -7.81 -0.88
C VAL A 57 16.77 -7.33 -2.33
N PRO A 58 16.42 -6.06 -2.57
CA PRO A 58 16.42 -5.52 -3.93
C PRO A 58 17.78 -5.70 -4.62
N PRO A 59 17.80 -6.04 -5.92
CA PRO A 59 19.05 -6.12 -6.65
C PRO A 59 19.72 -4.75 -6.67
N ASP A 60 21.06 -4.72 -6.63
CA ASP A 60 21.84 -3.46 -6.65
C ASP A 60 21.90 -2.84 -8.06
N ARG A 61 20.73 -2.58 -8.61
CA ARG A 61 20.49 -1.96 -9.91
C ARG A 61 19.07 -1.38 -9.93
N ARG A 62 18.85 -0.40 -10.81
CA ARG A 62 17.50 -0.07 -11.22
C ARG A 62 16.92 -1.23 -12.02
N PHE A 63 15.76 -1.70 -11.58
CA PHE A 63 15.06 -2.80 -12.22
C PHE A 63 13.58 -2.51 -12.47
N VAL A 64 13.02 -1.45 -11.87
CA VAL A 64 11.64 -1.01 -12.13
C VAL A 64 11.66 0.26 -12.96
N ARG A 65 10.88 0.27 -14.04
CA ARG A 65 10.52 1.47 -14.77
C ARG A 65 9.03 1.70 -14.59
N PHE A 66 8.69 2.76 -13.86
CA PHE A 66 7.31 3.18 -13.64
C PHE A 66 6.90 4.16 -14.74
N GLU A 67 5.99 3.74 -15.60
CA GLU A 67 5.43 4.52 -16.70
C GLU A 67 4.13 5.16 -16.24
N TRP A 68 4.20 6.44 -15.85
CA TRP A 68 3.01 7.21 -15.48
C TRP A 68 2.31 7.70 -16.75
N LEU A 69 1.21 7.04 -17.09
CA LEU A 69 0.46 7.23 -18.31
C LEU A 69 -0.53 8.40 -18.19
N MET A 70 -0.90 8.97 -19.34
CA MET A 70 -2.03 9.90 -19.42
C MET A 70 -3.32 9.21 -18.94
N PRO A 71 -4.35 9.93 -18.47
CA PRO A 71 -5.63 9.32 -18.14
C PRO A 71 -6.26 8.61 -19.35
N PRO A 72 -7.06 7.54 -19.19
CA PRO A 72 -7.63 6.76 -20.29
C PRO A 72 -8.40 7.60 -21.33
N ALA A 73 -9.06 8.67 -20.89
CA ALA A 73 -9.78 9.60 -21.77
C ALA A 73 -8.86 10.35 -22.76
N GLU A 74 -7.57 10.42 -22.47
CA GLU A 74 -6.54 11.13 -23.25
C GLU A 74 -5.55 10.17 -23.91
N GLN A 75 -5.69 8.86 -23.66
CA GLN A 75 -4.87 7.85 -24.30
C GLN A 75 -5.40 7.52 -25.71
N LEU A 76 -4.68 7.96 -26.75
CA LEU A 76 -5.05 7.66 -28.16
C LEU A 76 -4.91 6.17 -28.53
N SER A 77 -4.11 5.41 -27.79
CA SER A 77 -4.04 3.94 -27.84
C SER A 77 -3.03 3.44 -26.81
N VAL A 78 -3.46 2.88 -25.68
CA VAL A 78 -2.59 2.07 -24.84
C VAL A 78 -3.34 0.82 -24.38
N THR A 79 -2.65 -0.31 -24.46
CA THR A 79 -3.04 -1.57 -23.83
C THR A 79 -2.27 -1.66 -22.51
N GLY A 80 -2.96 -1.74 -21.36
CA GLY A 80 -2.34 -2.11 -20.08
C GLY A 80 -2.07 -0.98 -19.06
N VAL A 81 -3.04 -0.12 -18.78
CA VAL A 81 -3.11 0.60 -17.49
C VAL A 81 -3.28 -0.45 -16.38
N GLY A 82 -2.65 -0.25 -15.21
CA GLY A 82 -2.70 -1.22 -14.11
C GLY A 82 -1.99 -2.52 -14.50
N ARG A 83 -0.73 -2.41 -14.90
CA ARG A 83 0.04 -3.60 -15.32
C ARG A 83 1.51 -3.50 -15.00
N THR A 84 2.03 -4.59 -14.46
CA THR A 84 3.46 -4.85 -14.37
C THR A 84 3.89 -6.05 -15.22
N ARG A 85 5.02 -5.94 -15.93
CA ARG A 85 5.56 -7.01 -16.77
C ARG A 85 7.09 -7.03 -16.83
N ARG A 86 7.67 -8.22 -16.96
CA ARG A 86 9.09 -8.40 -17.30
C ARG A 86 9.33 -8.05 -18.77
N VAL A 87 10.40 -7.31 -19.05
CA VAL A 87 10.88 -7.00 -20.40
C VAL A 87 12.21 -7.70 -20.69
N PRO A 88 12.56 -7.90 -21.98
CA PRO A 88 13.87 -8.45 -22.35
C PRO A 88 15.01 -7.65 -21.69
N GLY A 89 15.90 -8.34 -20.99
CA GLY A 89 16.96 -7.72 -20.18
C GLY A 89 16.74 -7.79 -18.65
N GLY A 90 15.59 -8.31 -18.20
CA GLY A 90 15.36 -8.60 -16.77
C GLY A 90 14.93 -7.40 -15.93
N SER A 91 14.56 -6.29 -16.57
CA SER A 91 13.85 -5.19 -15.91
C SER A 91 12.34 -5.42 -15.96
N LEU A 92 11.62 -4.69 -15.13
CA LEU A 92 10.18 -4.63 -15.02
C LEU A 92 9.70 -3.27 -15.54
N ILE A 93 8.63 -3.30 -16.31
CA ILE A 93 7.84 -2.10 -16.61
C ILE A 93 6.55 -2.22 -15.83
N THR A 94 6.28 -1.22 -15.02
CA THR A 94 5.03 -0.99 -14.30
C THR A 94 4.37 0.22 -14.93
N SER A 95 3.09 0.15 -15.31
CA SER A 95 2.41 1.24 -16.01
C SER A 95 1.02 1.50 -15.44
N ASP A 96 0.76 2.77 -15.11
CA ASP A 96 -0.49 3.19 -14.49
C ASP A 96 -0.83 4.65 -14.82
N ASP A 97 -2.09 5.07 -14.70
CA ASP A 97 -2.50 6.46 -14.84
C ASP A 97 -2.42 7.27 -13.52
N SER A 98 -2.25 6.57 -12.41
CA SER A 98 -1.97 7.11 -11.09
C SER A 98 -0.46 7.06 -10.81
N LEU A 99 0.14 8.19 -10.43
CA LEU A 99 1.59 8.25 -10.22
C LEU A 99 1.98 7.35 -9.05
N VAL A 100 1.33 7.50 -7.90
CA VAL A 100 1.56 6.65 -6.74
C VAL A 100 0.49 5.57 -6.67
N HIS A 101 0.83 4.39 -7.17
CA HIS A 101 -0.02 3.20 -7.10
C HIS A 101 0.75 2.02 -6.51
N GLU A 102 0.56 1.80 -5.22
CA GLU A 102 1.28 0.78 -4.45
C GLU A 102 0.98 -0.65 -4.92
N HIS A 103 -0.26 -0.92 -5.35
CA HIS A 103 -0.67 -2.19 -5.96
C HIS A 103 0.28 -2.62 -7.09
N GLU A 104 0.55 -1.70 -8.00
CA GLU A 104 1.42 -1.96 -9.15
C GLU A 104 2.90 -2.08 -8.77
N LEU A 105 3.36 -1.35 -7.75
CA LEU A 105 4.70 -1.54 -7.19
C LEU A 105 4.84 -2.89 -6.48
N ALA A 106 3.78 -3.37 -5.81
CA ALA A 106 3.74 -4.70 -5.20
C ALA A 106 3.85 -5.80 -6.26
N HIS A 107 3.28 -5.61 -7.45
CA HIS A 107 3.55 -6.49 -8.58
C HIS A 107 5.02 -6.50 -8.99
N ALA A 108 5.69 -5.35 -8.99
CA ALA A 108 7.12 -5.30 -9.30
C ALA A 108 7.97 -6.03 -8.25
N ILE A 109 7.60 -5.90 -6.97
CA ILE A 109 8.25 -6.59 -5.84
C ILE A 109 8.14 -8.11 -6.00
N HIS A 110 6.93 -8.66 -6.11
CA HIS A 110 6.78 -10.12 -6.15
C HIS A 110 7.32 -10.72 -7.44
N LEU A 111 7.20 -10.00 -8.58
CA LEU A 111 7.76 -10.49 -9.82
C LEU A 111 9.28 -10.61 -9.75
N GLU A 112 9.98 -9.71 -9.05
CA GLU A 112 11.44 -9.82 -8.86
C GLU A 112 11.83 -10.83 -7.77
N ALA A 113 11.08 -10.87 -6.66
CA ALA A 113 11.40 -11.70 -5.49
C ALA A 113 11.01 -13.18 -5.63
N LEU A 114 9.93 -13.49 -6.34
CA LEU A 114 9.29 -14.81 -6.33
C LEU A 114 9.08 -15.36 -7.75
N PRO A 115 8.99 -16.70 -7.91
CA PRO A 115 8.56 -17.28 -9.18
C PRO A 115 7.11 -16.88 -9.48
N ASN A 116 6.72 -16.95 -10.75
CA ASN A 116 5.33 -16.77 -11.14
C ASN A 116 4.44 -17.83 -10.45
N THR A 117 3.24 -17.44 -10.03
CA THR A 117 2.28 -18.33 -9.34
C THR A 117 0.84 -18.08 -9.82
N ASN A 118 -0.16 -18.66 -9.15
CA ASN A 118 -1.58 -18.46 -9.44
C ASN A 118 -2.01 -16.99 -9.22
N GLY A 119 -2.95 -16.51 -10.04
CA GLY A 119 -3.39 -15.10 -10.06
C GLY A 119 -3.90 -14.58 -8.70
N PHE A 120 -4.64 -15.38 -7.93
CA PHE A 120 -5.19 -14.90 -6.65
C PHE A 120 -4.11 -14.53 -5.64
N LEU A 121 -2.95 -15.21 -5.66
CA LEU A 121 -1.84 -14.86 -4.79
C LEU A 121 -1.20 -13.55 -5.24
N GLN A 122 -1.07 -13.35 -6.56
CA GLN A 122 -0.46 -12.14 -7.14
C GLN A 122 -1.29 -10.90 -6.85
N GLU A 123 -2.58 -10.94 -7.19
CA GLU A 123 -3.47 -9.80 -6.97
C GLU A 123 -3.78 -9.62 -5.49
N GLY A 124 -4.01 -10.70 -4.74
CA GLY A 124 -4.27 -10.62 -3.30
C GLY A 124 -3.09 -10.04 -2.50
N PHE A 125 -1.85 -10.32 -2.90
CA PHE A 125 -0.67 -9.68 -2.30
C PHE A 125 -0.54 -8.21 -2.71
N ALA A 126 -0.83 -7.88 -3.97
CA ALA A 126 -0.78 -6.51 -4.44
C ALA A 126 -1.79 -5.61 -3.72
N ILE A 127 -3.02 -6.08 -3.51
CA ILE A 127 -4.05 -5.37 -2.73
C ILE A 127 -3.69 -5.34 -1.25
N LEU A 128 -3.11 -6.41 -0.69
CA LEU A 128 -2.70 -6.42 0.72
C LEU A 128 -1.68 -5.33 1.03
N LEU A 129 -0.78 -5.02 0.08
CA LEU A 129 0.19 -3.95 0.18
C LEU A 129 -0.28 -2.61 -0.38
N ASP A 130 -1.45 -2.57 -1.01
CA ASP A 130 -2.10 -1.32 -1.37
C ASP A 130 -2.76 -0.76 -0.11
N SER A 131 -2.26 0.36 0.38
CA SER A 131 -2.79 0.98 1.58
C SER A 131 -4.20 1.57 1.41
N LYS A 132 -4.79 1.52 0.20
CA LYS A 132 -6.15 1.95 -0.08
C LYS A 132 -7.16 0.90 0.43
N ARG A 133 -7.79 1.19 1.59
CA ARG A 133 -8.65 0.29 2.38
C ARG A 133 -10.08 0.11 1.85
N ILE A 134 -10.24 -0.40 0.64
CA ILE A 134 -11.55 -0.35 -0.07
C ILE A 134 -12.55 -1.41 0.42
N TYR A 135 -12.12 -2.50 1.08
CA TYR A 135 -13.01 -3.64 1.44
C TYR A 135 -12.90 -4.14 2.89
N ARG A 136 -12.53 -3.27 3.85
CA ARG A 136 -12.29 -3.67 5.25
C ARG A 136 -13.47 -4.34 5.97
N ASP A 137 -14.71 -3.97 5.61
CA ASP A 137 -15.93 -4.48 6.26
C ASP A 137 -16.47 -5.74 5.56
N MET A 138 -15.73 -6.25 4.58
CA MET A 138 -16.10 -7.46 3.86
C MET A 138 -16.02 -8.67 4.78
N VAL A 139 -17.02 -9.53 4.65
CA VAL A 139 -16.99 -10.91 5.13
C VAL A 139 -16.98 -11.83 3.92
N TRP A 140 -16.45 -13.04 4.09
CA TRP A 140 -16.57 -14.04 3.04
C TRP A 140 -18.06 -14.28 2.73
N PRO A 141 -18.52 -14.16 1.47
CA PRO A 141 -19.94 -14.28 1.18
C PRO A 141 -20.47 -15.69 1.47
N GLU A 142 -21.64 -15.76 2.12
CA GLU A 142 -22.24 -17.05 2.49
C GLU A 142 -22.49 -17.92 1.25
N GLY A 143 -22.04 -19.18 1.29
CA GLY A 143 -22.19 -20.13 0.19
C GLY A 143 -21.24 -19.93 -0.99
N GLU A 144 -20.40 -18.89 -0.96
CA GLU A 144 -19.39 -18.64 -1.99
C GLU A 144 -18.23 -19.64 -1.84
N SER A 145 -17.89 -20.32 -2.94
CA SER A 145 -16.81 -21.30 -2.92
C SER A 145 -15.46 -20.63 -3.14
N ILE A 146 -14.49 -20.96 -2.29
CA ILE A 146 -13.09 -20.55 -2.47
C ILE A 146 -12.55 -21.00 -3.84
N ASP A 147 -13.04 -22.12 -4.38
CA ASP A 147 -12.60 -22.67 -5.66
C ASP A 147 -12.72 -21.68 -6.80
N ARG A 148 -13.76 -20.82 -6.77
CA ARG A 148 -13.95 -19.79 -7.80
C ARG A 148 -12.73 -18.88 -7.90
N VAL A 149 -12.19 -18.46 -6.75
CA VAL A 149 -11.08 -17.51 -6.64
C VAL A 149 -9.74 -18.20 -6.90
N ILE A 150 -9.52 -19.38 -6.32
CA ILE A 150 -8.22 -20.07 -6.42
C ILE A 150 -8.00 -20.82 -7.74
N SER A 151 -9.04 -21.03 -8.55
CA SER A 151 -8.93 -21.64 -9.88
C SER A 151 -8.97 -20.66 -11.03
N GLU A 152 -9.19 -19.37 -10.76
CA GLU A 152 -9.46 -18.40 -11.82
C GLU A 152 -8.20 -18.05 -12.63
N VAL A 153 -8.26 -18.31 -13.94
CA VAL A 153 -7.21 -17.93 -14.90
C VAL A 153 -7.86 -17.57 -16.25
N PRO A 154 -7.76 -16.31 -16.74
CA PRO A 154 -7.19 -15.14 -16.08
C PRO A 154 -8.05 -14.68 -14.90
N PHE A 155 -7.42 -14.09 -13.90
CA PHE A 155 -8.08 -13.56 -12.70
C PHE A 155 -9.00 -12.37 -13.06
N SER A 156 -10.20 -12.33 -12.48
CA SER A 156 -11.19 -11.28 -12.72
C SER A 156 -11.05 -10.14 -11.71
N TYR A 157 -11.36 -8.92 -12.17
CA TYR A 157 -11.41 -7.75 -11.30
C TYR A 157 -12.42 -7.91 -10.14
N ASP A 158 -13.52 -8.63 -10.39
CA ASP A 158 -14.56 -8.88 -9.38
C ASP A 158 -14.06 -9.75 -8.21
N ASP A 159 -12.91 -10.43 -8.38
CA ASP A 159 -12.32 -11.34 -7.40
C ASP A 159 -11.23 -10.71 -6.53
N TYR A 160 -10.81 -9.48 -6.83
CA TYR A 160 -9.82 -8.73 -6.07
C TYR A 160 -10.10 -8.74 -4.56
N PRO A 161 -11.32 -8.41 -4.09
CA PRO A 161 -11.60 -8.40 -2.64
C PRO A 161 -11.47 -9.79 -1.99
N LEU A 162 -11.84 -10.86 -2.72
CA LEU A 162 -11.77 -12.22 -2.19
C LEU A 162 -10.34 -12.77 -2.19
N ALA A 163 -9.54 -12.46 -3.21
CA ALA A 163 -8.11 -12.78 -3.20
C ALA A 163 -7.39 -12.06 -2.07
N TRP A 164 -7.68 -10.77 -1.87
CA TRP A 164 -7.16 -10.02 -0.73
C TRP A 164 -7.56 -10.67 0.59
N PHE A 165 -8.83 -11.04 0.76
CA PHE A 165 -9.29 -11.77 1.94
C PHE A 165 -8.42 -13.00 2.19
N LEU A 166 -8.31 -13.91 1.22
CA LEU A 166 -7.54 -15.16 1.39
C LEU A 166 -6.06 -14.90 1.69
N VAL A 167 -5.40 -14.03 0.93
CA VAL A 167 -3.97 -13.72 1.13
C VAL A 167 -3.73 -13.06 2.49
N SER A 168 -4.59 -12.13 2.90
CA SER A 168 -4.49 -11.50 4.22
C SER A 168 -4.65 -12.51 5.37
N GLN A 169 -5.53 -13.51 5.23
CA GLN A 169 -5.69 -14.57 6.23
C GLN A 169 -4.51 -15.54 6.23
N ILE A 170 -3.88 -15.81 5.07
CA ILE A 170 -2.62 -16.57 5.01
C ILE A 170 -1.52 -15.83 5.80
N VAL A 171 -1.41 -14.52 5.63
CA VAL A 171 -0.43 -13.71 6.36
C VAL A 171 -0.78 -13.61 7.85
N ARG A 172 -2.07 -13.50 8.21
CA ARG A 172 -2.53 -13.53 9.61
C ARG A 172 -2.12 -14.83 10.30
N ASP A 173 -2.37 -15.97 9.66
CA ASP A 173 -2.20 -17.28 10.30
C ASP A 173 -0.76 -17.81 10.19
N HIS A 174 -0.03 -17.46 9.12
CA HIS A 174 1.28 -18.06 8.80
C HIS A 174 2.41 -17.06 8.53
N GLY A 175 2.13 -15.75 8.60
CA GLY A 175 3.09 -14.69 8.28
C GLY A 175 3.46 -14.60 6.80
N PHE A 176 4.26 -13.60 6.45
CA PHE A 176 4.78 -13.45 5.08
C PHE A 176 5.70 -14.60 4.66
N ASP A 177 6.44 -15.21 5.60
CA ASP A 177 7.23 -16.42 5.34
C ASP A 177 6.36 -17.60 4.91
N GLY A 178 5.20 -17.78 5.56
CA GLY A 178 4.20 -18.77 5.19
C GLY A 178 3.64 -18.52 3.80
N LEU A 179 3.24 -17.27 3.52
CA LEU A 179 2.78 -16.85 2.20
C LEU A 179 3.83 -17.13 1.12
N ALA A 180 5.08 -16.71 1.32
CA ALA A 180 6.16 -16.87 0.34
C ALA A 180 6.52 -18.34 0.09
N ARG A 181 6.38 -19.22 1.10
CA ARG A 181 6.51 -20.67 0.91
C ARG A 181 5.35 -21.24 0.10
N PHE A 182 4.12 -20.87 0.45
CA PHE A 182 2.93 -21.35 -0.25
C PHE A 182 2.92 -20.92 -1.71
N TRP A 183 3.31 -19.67 -1.98
CA TRP A 183 3.51 -19.12 -3.32
C TRP A 183 4.42 -19.97 -4.20
N ARG A 184 5.57 -20.41 -3.67
CA ARG A 184 6.53 -21.25 -4.39
C ARG A 184 6.02 -22.69 -4.61
N ALA A 185 5.03 -23.14 -3.84
CA ALA A 185 4.43 -24.47 -3.96
C ALA A 185 3.25 -24.52 -4.94
N VAL A 186 2.70 -23.36 -5.32
CA VAL A 186 1.55 -23.25 -6.22
C VAL A 186 2.01 -22.86 -7.62
N GLU A 187 1.75 -23.73 -8.59
CA GLU A 187 2.05 -23.48 -9.99
C GLU A 187 1.10 -22.42 -10.60
N PRO A 188 1.53 -21.65 -11.62
CA PRO A 188 0.73 -20.59 -12.23
C PRO A 188 -0.66 -20.97 -12.75
N ARG A 189 -0.85 -22.25 -13.09
CA ARG A 189 -2.11 -22.79 -13.63
C ARG A 189 -2.64 -23.93 -12.77
N ALA A 190 -2.26 -23.98 -11.50
CA ALA A 190 -2.78 -24.96 -10.56
C ALA A 190 -4.30 -24.87 -10.50
N THR A 191 -4.95 -26.02 -10.59
CA THR A 191 -6.39 -26.18 -10.34
C THR A 191 -6.73 -25.94 -8.87
N ALA A 192 -7.99 -25.67 -8.55
CA ALA A 192 -8.42 -25.54 -7.14
C ALA A 192 -8.01 -26.74 -6.27
N ALA A 193 -8.12 -27.95 -6.80
CA ALA A 193 -7.71 -29.17 -6.10
C ALA A 193 -6.20 -29.19 -5.79
N GLU A 194 -5.35 -28.74 -6.72
CA GLU A 194 -3.90 -28.64 -6.52
C GLU A 194 -3.54 -27.56 -5.50
N VAL A 195 -4.19 -26.38 -5.56
CA VAL A 195 -4.00 -25.31 -4.57
C VAL A 195 -4.41 -25.77 -3.18
N ARG A 196 -5.58 -26.40 -3.03
CA ARG A 196 -6.06 -26.99 -1.77
C ARG A 196 -5.08 -28.01 -1.20
N ALA A 197 -4.61 -28.93 -2.05
CA ALA A 197 -3.66 -29.95 -1.66
C ALA A 197 -2.32 -29.34 -1.20
N ALA A 198 -1.82 -28.33 -1.92
CA ALA A 198 -0.61 -27.62 -1.55
C ALA A 198 -0.74 -26.90 -0.20
N TYR A 199 -1.87 -26.22 0.04
CA TYR A 199 -2.14 -25.52 1.30
C TYR A 199 -2.20 -26.52 2.47
N GLN A 200 -3.01 -27.57 2.32
CA GLN A 200 -3.20 -28.57 3.35
C GLN A 200 -1.91 -29.34 3.67
N ALA A 201 -1.13 -29.69 2.64
CA ALA A 201 0.17 -30.34 2.83
C ALA A 201 1.16 -29.45 3.58
N MET A 202 1.07 -28.12 3.41
CA MET A 202 1.99 -27.17 4.01
C MET A 202 1.63 -26.79 5.45
N PHE A 203 0.34 -26.60 5.72
CA PHE A 203 -0.12 -26.01 6.99
C PHE A 203 -0.91 -26.98 7.86
N GLY A 204 -1.47 -28.06 7.29
CA GLY A 204 -2.25 -29.08 8.00
C GLY A 204 -3.77 -28.94 7.79
N PRO A 205 -4.39 -27.81 8.20
CA PRO A 205 -5.81 -27.55 7.93
C PRO A 205 -6.14 -27.41 6.45
N PRO A 206 -7.40 -27.65 6.05
CA PRO A 206 -7.87 -27.30 4.71
C PRO A 206 -7.87 -25.78 4.51
N ILE A 207 -7.77 -25.31 3.27
CA ILE A 207 -7.77 -23.87 2.95
C ILE A 207 -9.07 -23.17 3.36
N ASP A 208 -10.18 -23.90 3.47
CA ASP A 208 -11.47 -23.37 3.92
C ASP A 208 -11.41 -22.83 5.35
N ALA A 209 -10.48 -23.31 6.18
CA ALA A 209 -10.25 -22.77 7.52
C ALA A 209 -9.87 -21.27 7.52
N LEU A 210 -9.46 -20.72 6.36
CA LEU A 210 -9.17 -19.28 6.21
C LEU A 210 -10.43 -18.42 6.16
N VAL A 211 -11.62 -18.98 5.88
CA VAL A 211 -12.88 -18.22 5.80
C VAL A 211 -13.84 -18.57 6.92
N GLU A 212 -13.59 -19.67 7.63
CA GLU A 212 -14.35 -20.04 8.82
C GLU A 212 -14.06 -19.08 10.00
N PRO A 213 -15.05 -18.85 10.88
CA PRO A 213 -14.85 -18.11 12.11
C PRO A 213 -13.73 -18.70 12.98
N ILE A 214 -13.10 -17.85 13.79
CA ILE A 214 -12.09 -18.26 14.75
C ILE A 214 -12.78 -18.45 16.11
N GLU A 215 -12.72 -19.67 16.63
CA GLU A 215 -13.26 -20.00 17.96
C GLU A 215 -12.30 -19.53 19.06
N PHE A 216 -12.82 -18.77 20.03
CA PHE A 216 -12.09 -18.31 21.20
C PHE A 216 -12.71 -18.83 22.49
N GLU A 217 -11.85 -19.19 23.45
CA GLU A 217 -12.21 -19.50 24.82
C GLU A 217 -11.64 -18.42 25.74
N ASP A 218 -12.47 -17.45 26.12
CA ASP A 218 -12.07 -16.36 26.99
C ASP A 218 -12.59 -16.57 28.44
N PRO A 219 -11.74 -16.40 29.48
CA PRO A 219 -12.16 -16.60 30.87
C PRO A 219 -13.27 -15.67 31.35
N VAL A 220 -13.46 -14.51 30.73
CA VAL A 220 -14.44 -13.47 31.07
C VAL A 220 -15.69 -13.60 30.19
N TYR A 221 -15.52 -13.76 28.89
CA TYR A 221 -16.61 -13.77 27.91
C TYR A 221 -17.14 -15.17 27.56
N GLY A 222 -16.44 -16.22 27.98
CA GLY A 222 -16.77 -17.60 27.63
C GLY A 222 -16.36 -17.93 26.19
N HIS A 223 -17.05 -18.90 25.59
CA HIS A 223 -16.85 -19.29 24.20
C HIS A 223 -17.51 -18.29 23.24
N TYR A 224 -16.76 -17.78 22.26
CA TYR A 224 -17.29 -16.94 21.20
C TYR A 224 -16.54 -17.15 19.88
N ASP A 225 -17.22 -16.85 18.78
CA ASP A 225 -16.66 -16.94 17.43
C ASP A 225 -16.39 -15.54 16.88
N GLU A 226 -15.16 -15.31 16.42
CA GLU A 226 -14.79 -14.11 15.67
C GLU A 226 -14.96 -14.36 14.18
N VAL A 227 -15.81 -13.56 13.53
CA VAL A 227 -15.92 -13.57 12.07
C VAL A 227 -14.63 -13.03 11.47
N ARG A 228 -14.07 -13.72 10.48
CA ARG A 228 -12.87 -13.25 9.79
C ARG A 228 -13.20 -12.12 8.83
N HIS A 229 -12.31 -11.13 8.81
CA HIS A 229 -12.32 -9.97 7.91
C HIS A 229 -10.97 -9.88 7.20
N PRO A 230 -10.89 -9.28 6.00
CA PRO A 230 -9.61 -9.06 5.35
C PRO A 230 -8.75 -8.11 6.20
N CYS A 231 -7.48 -8.44 6.33
CA CYS A 231 -6.51 -7.60 7.04
C CYS A 231 -5.81 -6.65 6.07
N ASN A 232 -5.51 -5.44 6.52
CA ASN A 232 -4.65 -4.51 5.78
C ASN A 232 -3.21 -4.65 6.25
N PHE A 233 -2.24 -4.43 5.37
CA PHE A 233 -0.85 -4.30 5.76
C PHE A 233 -0.30 -2.99 5.21
N SER A 234 0.37 -2.21 6.05
CA SER A 234 0.93 -0.94 5.61
C SER A 234 2.39 -0.84 5.99
N LEU A 235 3.19 -0.48 4.99
CA LEU A 235 4.63 -0.34 5.13
C LEU A 235 4.97 1.02 5.73
N CYS A 236 5.80 1.01 6.78
CA CYS A 236 6.32 2.23 7.38
C CYS A 236 7.68 2.56 6.80
N LEU A 237 7.67 3.53 5.88
CA LEU A 237 8.82 3.87 5.04
C LEU A 237 9.72 4.94 5.64
N ALA A 238 9.67 5.16 6.95
CA ALA A 238 10.55 6.09 7.66
C ALA A 238 10.91 5.52 9.05
N GLU A 239 11.96 6.08 9.64
CA GLU A 239 12.33 5.72 11.01
C GLU A 239 11.25 6.18 11.99
N PRO A 240 10.84 5.36 12.97
CA PRO A 240 9.86 5.76 13.97
C PRO A 240 10.37 6.91 14.84
N GLU A 241 9.56 7.96 14.93
CA GLU A 241 9.72 9.08 15.82
C GLU A 241 8.97 8.83 17.13
N THR A 242 9.51 9.29 18.25
CA THR A 242 8.91 9.10 19.58
C THR A 242 8.38 10.42 20.12
N LEU A 243 7.43 10.33 21.06
CA LEU A 243 6.92 11.49 21.79
C LEU A 243 8.06 12.18 22.56
N VAL A 244 8.15 13.50 22.44
CA VAL A 244 9.04 14.35 23.23
C VAL A 244 8.19 15.09 24.24
N ASP A 245 8.48 14.92 25.53
CA ASP A 245 7.69 15.50 26.63
C ASP A 245 6.19 15.19 26.55
N GLY A 246 5.83 14.01 26.01
CA GLY A 246 4.45 13.55 25.86
C GLY A 246 3.74 14.00 24.59
N ALA A 247 4.40 14.76 23.71
CA ALA A 247 3.80 15.24 22.47
C ALA A 247 4.66 14.93 21.24
N TRP A 248 4.04 14.94 20.06
CA TRP A 248 4.69 14.78 18.77
C TRP A 248 4.02 15.67 17.73
N GLU A 249 4.80 16.18 16.77
CA GLU A 249 4.30 17.05 15.73
C GLU A 249 4.85 16.68 14.35
N ALA A 250 4.01 16.89 13.35
CA ALA A 250 4.29 16.65 11.95
C ALA A 250 3.83 17.83 11.10
N SER A 251 4.61 18.20 10.09
CA SER A 251 4.22 19.24 9.13
C SER A 251 3.96 18.63 7.76
N GLY A 252 2.94 19.14 7.08
CA GLY A 252 2.63 18.82 5.69
C GLY A 252 3.69 19.32 4.70
N PRO A 253 3.50 19.03 3.41
CA PRO A 253 4.41 19.48 2.36
C PRO A 253 4.39 21.00 2.24
N THR A 254 5.56 21.59 1.97
CA THR A 254 5.69 23.05 1.73
C THR A 254 5.70 23.41 0.25
N ASP A 255 6.14 22.48 -0.58
CA ASP A 255 6.23 22.57 -2.04
C ASP A 255 6.06 21.13 -2.59
N CYS A 256 5.84 20.98 -3.89
CA CYS A 256 5.88 19.66 -4.52
C CYS A 256 7.30 19.34 -5.00
N GLU A 257 7.90 20.19 -5.85
CA GLU A 257 9.18 19.90 -6.51
C GLU A 257 10.39 20.17 -5.58
N ASP A 258 10.35 21.27 -4.81
CA ASP A 258 11.48 21.72 -3.99
C ASP A 258 11.51 21.07 -2.59
N ASP A 259 10.43 20.40 -2.20
CA ASP A 259 10.32 19.65 -0.95
C ASP A 259 10.81 18.20 -1.17
N PRO A 260 11.99 17.81 -0.63
CA PRO A 260 12.53 16.48 -0.87
C PRO A 260 11.73 15.37 -0.19
N ASP A 261 10.83 15.70 0.74
CA ASP A 261 10.03 14.76 1.50
C ASP A 261 8.55 14.72 1.05
N ALA A 262 8.16 15.59 0.13
CA ALA A 262 6.83 15.58 -0.49
C ALA A 262 6.69 14.44 -1.51
N VAL A 263 5.60 13.68 -1.41
CA VAL A 263 5.26 12.55 -2.27
C VAL A 263 3.97 12.87 -3.01
N GLY A 264 3.90 12.49 -4.28
CA GLY A 264 2.72 12.68 -5.12
C GLY A 264 3.04 13.28 -6.48
N PRO A 265 2.00 13.72 -7.22
CA PRO A 265 0.58 13.70 -6.82
C PRO A 265 -0.06 12.30 -6.80
N ASP A 266 -0.87 11.98 -5.78
CA ASP A 266 -1.79 10.84 -5.79
C ASP A 266 -3.19 11.33 -6.19
N ARG A 267 -3.76 10.75 -7.25
CA ARG A 267 -5.14 11.05 -7.66
C ARG A 267 -6.08 10.16 -6.87
N ARG A 268 -6.98 10.75 -6.08
CA ARG A 268 -8.09 9.98 -5.53
C ARG A 268 -9.10 9.69 -6.62
N TRP A 269 -9.48 8.42 -6.75
CA TRP A 269 -10.42 7.92 -7.76
C TRP A 269 -11.78 8.63 -7.77
N TYR A 270 -12.15 9.34 -6.70
CA TYR A 270 -13.40 10.09 -6.56
C TYR A 270 -13.24 11.62 -6.60
N LEU A 271 -12.01 12.15 -6.65
CA LEU A 271 -11.73 13.59 -6.83
C LEU A 271 -10.77 13.76 -8.02
N PRO A 272 -11.28 13.66 -9.26
CA PRO A 272 -10.46 13.59 -10.47
C PRO A 272 -9.67 14.87 -10.77
N GLU A 273 -9.97 15.98 -10.09
CA GLU A 273 -9.42 17.31 -10.36
C GLU A 273 -8.17 17.63 -9.51
N PHE A 274 -8.00 17.00 -8.34
CA PHE A 274 -6.92 17.35 -7.41
C PHE A 274 -6.01 16.17 -7.13
N GLY A 275 -4.70 16.39 -7.28
CA GLY A 275 -3.68 15.47 -6.80
C GLY A 275 -3.34 15.81 -5.35
N ASP A 276 -3.47 14.84 -4.44
CA ASP A 276 -2.97 14.98 -3.08
C ASP A 276 -1.44 14.88 -3.10
N VAL A 277 -0.79 15.78 -2.38
CA VAL A 277 0.64 15.70 -2.05
C VAL A 277 0.74 15.49 -0.56
N TRP A 278 1.65 14.63 -0.11
CA TRP A 278 1.81 14.36 1.31
C TRP A 278 3.26 14.26 1.74
N ARG A 279 3.47 14.50 3.03
CA ARG A 279 4.67 14.04 3.72
C ARG A 279 4.33 12.82 4.55
N GLN A 280 5.20 11.82 4.51
CA GLN A 280 5.05 10.59 5.27
C GLN A 280 6.05 10.55 6.42
N GLN A 281 5.55 10.32 7.63
CA GLN A 281 6.33 10.11 8.86
C GLN A 281 5.87 8.83 9.55
N VAL A 282 6.57 8.43 10.61
CA VAL A 282 6.19 7.28 11.43
C VAL A 282 6.18 7.70 12.89
N LEU A 283 5.00 7.62 13.53
CA LEU A 283 4.83 7.87 14.96
C LEU A 283 4.92 6.55 15.72
N SER A 284 5.78 6.48 16.74
CA SER A 284 5.79 5.43 17.75
C SER A 284 5.05 5.89 19.01
N THR A 285 4.07 5.11 19.46
CA THR A 285 3.24 5.46 20.63
C THR A 285 3.96 5.25 21.96
N GLY A 286 5.05 4.47 22.00
CA GLY A 286 5.72 4.07 23.23
C GLY A 286 4.72 3.48 24.25
N ASP A 287 4.92 3.76 25.53
CA ASP A 287 4.05 3.21 26.60
C ASP A 287 2.64 3.84 26.64
N ALA A 288 2.36 4.87 25.84
CA ALA A 288 1.07 5.56 25.83
C ALA A 288 0.05 4.88 24.89
N ALA A 289 -1.20 4.78 25.34
CA ALA A 289 -2.27 4.15 24.58
C ALA A 289 -3.35 5.10 24.05
N TYR A 290 -3.49 6.28 24.68
CA TYR A 290 -4.53 7.26 24.39
C TYR A 290 -3.92 8.61 24.04
N PHE A 291 -4.50 9.29 23.06
CA PHE A 291 -3.94 10.50 22.49
C PHE A 291 -5.02 11.53 22.14
N ASP A 292 -4.73 12.80 22.39
CA ASP A 292 -5.43 13.91 21.76
C ASP A 292 -4.74 14.22 20.42
N ILE A 293 -5.53 14.40 19.36
CA ILE A 293 -5.05 14.59 17.99
C ILE A 293 -5.59 15.90 17.42
N SER A 294 -4.65 16.83 17.28
CA SER A 294 -4.65 18.14 16.65
C SER A 294 -4.44 18.26 15.15
N ALA A 295 -5.27 18.91 14.33
CA ALA A 295 -4.80 19.38 13.01
C ALA A 295 -5.08 20.87 12.76
N SER A 296 -4.13 21.54 12.11
CA SER A 296 -4.37 22.89 11.59
C SER A 296 -5.42 22.87 10.47
N ALA A 297 -6.02 24.03 10.19
CA ALA A 297 -6.96 24.14 9.06
C ALA A 297 -6.29 23.74 7.72
N ASN A 298 -7.08 23.15 6.81
CA ASN A 298 -6.71 22.81 5.43
C ASN A 298 -5.69 21.67 5.24
N VAL A 299 -5.45 20.83 6.24
CA VAL A 299 -4.75 19.56 6.05
C VAL A 299 -5.69 18.39 6.28
N ALA A 300 -5.54 17.35 5.46
CA ALA A 300 -6.07 16.04 5.73
C ALA A 300 -4.94 15.18 6.29
N MET A 301 -5.23 14.36 7.29
CA MET A 301 -4.25 13.41 7.81
C MET A 301 -4.76 11.99 7.68
N GLU A 302 -3.85 11.05 7.48
CA GLU A 302 -4.13 9.62 7.57
C GLU A 302 -3.12 8.95 8.51
N LEU A 303 -3.63 8.32 9.57
CA LEU A 303 -2.85 7.46 10.47
C LEU A 303 -3.13 6.01 10.13
N THR A 304 -2.10 5.19 10.00
CA THR A 304 -2.22 3.79 9.58
C THR A 304 -1.19 2.90 10.31
N PRO A 305 -1.56 1.82 11.02
CA PRO A 305 -0.62 0.94 11.71
C PRO A 305 0.47 0.39 10.80
N CYS A 306 1.71 0.39 11.31
CA CYS A 306 2.88 -0.25 10.71
C CYS A 306 2.88 -1.78 10.86
N SER A 307 1.73 -2.42 10.69
CA SER A 307 1.59 -3.86 10.93
C SER A 307 0.40 -4.43 10.16
N LEU A 308 0.26 -5.75 10.22
CA LEU A 308 -1.00 -6.38 9.85
C LEU A 308 -2.09 -5.88 10.80
N ASP A 309 -3.16 -5.34 10.25
CA ASP A 309 -4.32 -4.86 10.99
C ASP A 309 -5.56 -5.60 10.50
N CYS A 310 -6.07 -6.49 11.36
CA CYS A 310 -7.26 -7.31 11.13
C CYS A 310 -8.48 -6.81 11.92
N GLY A 311 -8.37 -5.66 12.61
CA GLY A 311 -9.39 -5.19 13.53
C GLY A 311 -10.65 -4.63 12.84
N TYR A 312 -11.81 -4.86 13.46
CA TYR A 312 -13.09 -4.25 13.07
C TYR A 312 -13.17 -2.80 13.59
N VAL A 313 -13.56 -1.87 12.72
CA VAL A 313 -14.05 -0.49 12.99
C VAL A 313 -13.47 0.23 14.22
N GLY A 314 -12.52 1.16 14.00
CA GLY A 314 -12.22 2.24 14.95
C GLY A 314 -10.74 2.62 15.12
N ASN A 315 -9.82 1.67 14.88
CA ASN A 315 -8.42 1.83 15.34
C ASN A 315 -7.35 1.73 14.24
N GLY A 316 -7.77 1.57 12.99
CA GLY A 316 -6.89 1.19 11.90
C GLY A 316 -6.50 2.33 10.97
N SER A 317 -7.45 3.16 10.54
CA SER A 317 -7.12 4.44 9.93
C SER A 317 -8.28 5.37 10.08
N SER A 318 -7.93 6.62 10.23
CA SER A 318 -8.87 7.70 10.36
C SER A 318 -8.33 8.82 9.49
N GLU A 319 -9.09 9.14 8.45
CA GLU A 319 -8.94 10.41 7.76
C GLU A 319 -9.51 11.45 8.70
N PHE A 320 -8.65 12.15 9.43
CA PHE A 320 -9.08 13.23 10.30
C PHE A 320 -8.97 14.54 9.52
N GLY A 321 -10.11 15.23 9.42
CA GLY A 321 -10.17 16.66 9.13
C GLY A 321 -10.64 17.46 10.35
N PHE A 322 -10.56 16.88 11.56
CA PHE A 322 -11.08 17.42 12.80
C PHE A 322 -10.29 16.91 14.01
N ASP A 323 -10.37 17.64 15.11
CA ASP A 323 -9.72 17.30 16.38
C ASP A 323 -10.36 16.07 17.03
N ALA A 324 -9.54 15.15 17.54
CA ALA A 324 -10.00 13.97 18.27
C ALA A 324 -9.45 13.97 19.70
N GLU A 325 -10.31 13.74 20.69
CA GLU A 325 -9.94 13.67 22.12
C GLU A 325 -9.90 12.22 22.61
N ALA A 326 -8.89 11.88 23.42
CA ALA A 326 -8.68 10.58 24.04
C ALA A 326 -8.81 9.39 23.06
N PHE A 327 -8.28 9.55 21.85
CA PHE A 327 -8.28 8.55 20.80
C PHE A 327 -7.35 7.39 21.16
N TRP A 328 -7.84 6.15 21.08
CA TRP A 328 -7.03 4.98 21.39
C TRP A 328 -6.21 4.55 20.17
N LEU A 329 -4.88 4.63 20.29
CA LEU A 329 -3.95 4.05 19.31
C LEU A 329 -3.32 2.75 19.82
N GLY A 330 -3.31 2.54 21.14
CA GLY A 330 -2.63 1.41 21.78
C GLY A 330 -1.13 1.66 21.99
N ALA A 331 -0.61 1.12 23.09
CA ALA A 331 0.80 1.21 23.46
C ALA A 331 1.68 0.28 22.63
N ASP A 332 2.96 0.63 22.50
CA ASP A 332 4.02 -0.09 21.79
C ASP A 332 3.71 -0.35 20.32
N ARG A 333 3.03 0.61 19.67
CA ARG A 333 2.68 0.54 18.26
C ARG A 333 3.39 1.62 17.47
N SER A 334 3.47 1.40 16.16
CA SER A 334 3.94 2.40 15.21
C SER A 334 2.87 2.65 14.17
N PHE A 335 2.75 3.89 13.72
CA PHE A 335 1.77 4.35 12.75
C PHE A 335 2.47 5.13 11.65
N ARG A 336 2.21 4.75 10.39
CA ARG A 336 2.44 5.62 9.23
C ARG A 336 1.50 6.81 9.34
N VAL A 337 2.07 8.00 9.31
CA VAL A 337 1.34 9.26 9.36
C VAL A 337 1.56 9.98 8.05
N GLU A 338 0.48 10.30 7.35
CA GLU A 338 0.51 11.09 6.13
C GLU A 338 -0.19 12.41 6.36
N VAL A 339 0.56 13.52 6.28
CA VAL A 339 -0.02 14.87 6.32
C VAL A 339 -0.14 15.37 4.90
N ARG A 340 -1.38 15.54 4.44
CA ARG A 340 -1.75 15.76 3.04
C ARG A 340 -2.19 17.21 2.81
N ALA A 341 -1.85 17.73 1.64
CA ALA A 341 -2.32 19.00 1.10
C ALA A 341 -2.71 18.83 -0.38
N SER A 342 -3.57 19.70 -0.87
CA SER A 342 -3.84 19.78 -2.32
C SER A 342 -2.59 20.29 -3.04
N LEU A 343 -2.25 19.69 -4.19
CA LEU A 343 -1.19 20.19 -5.06
C LEU A 343 -1.41 21.66 -5.45
N GLU A 344 -2.67 22.11 -5.58
CA GLU A 344 -2.99 23.49 -5.97
C GLU A 344 -2.71 24.52 -4.87
N ASP A 345 -2.62 24.08 -3.61
CA ASP A 345 -2.30 24.93 -2.47
C ASP A 345 -0.78 25.09 -2.27
N LEU A 346 0.03 24.45 -3.12
CA LEU A 346 1.49 24.49 -3.06
C LEU A 346 2.08 25.43 -4.13
N PRO A 347 3.20 26.13 -3.83
CA PRO A 347 3.89 26.19 -2.54
C PRO A 347 3.14 26.99 -1.48
N THR A 348 3.37 26.63 -0.20
CA THR A 348 2.85 27.33 0.97
C THR A 348 3.96 27.73 1.94
N GLN A 349 3.74 28.82 2.68
CA GLN A 349 4.58 29.24 3.81
C GLN A 349 4.01 28.79 5.16
N ASP A 350 2.80 28.24 5.15
CA ASP A 350 2.09 27.75 6.33
C ASP A 350 1.68 26.29 6.04
N PRO A 351 2.65 25.35 6.04
CA PRO A 351 2.34 23.95 5.86
C PRO A 351 1.50 23.53 7.06
N GLY A 352 0.31 23.00 6.82
CA GLY A 352 -0.52 22.59 7.93
C GLY A 352 0.16 21.50 8.77
N THR A 353 -0.17 21.47 10.05
CA THR A 353 0.52 20.66 11.06
C THR A 353 -0.43 19.72 11.76
N LEU A 354 0.08 18.55 12.12
CA LEU A 354 -0.53 17.58 12.99
C LEU A 354 0.17 17.62 14.35
N HIS A 355 -0.62 17.65 15.42
CA HIS A 355 -0.15 17.56 16.80
C HIS A 355 -0.77 16.33 17.47
N VAL A 356 0.03 15.53 18.16
CA VAL A 356 -0.41 14.33 18.88
C VAL A 356 0.11 14.40 20.31
N GLU A 357 -0.77 14.41 21.30
CA GLU A 357 -0.43 14.50 22.72
C GLU A 357 -0.92 13.27 23.46
N ALA A 358 -0.04 12.62 24.23
CA ALA A 358 -0.40 11.48 25.06
C ALA A 358 -1.25 11.92 26.26
N VAL A 359 -2.38 11.23 26.47
CA VAL A 359 -3.29 11.49 27.58
C VAL A 359 -3.51 10.24 28.43
N SER A 360 -3.85 10.44 29.71
CA SER A 360 -4.29 9.33 30.56
C SER A 360 -5.76 9.02 30.25
N PRO A 361 -6.15 7.74 30.08
CA PRO A 361 -7.56 7.39 30.10
C PRO A 361 -8.13 7.78 31.48
N TYR A 362 -9.31 8.39 31.47
CA TYR A 362 -10.04 8.84 32.65
C TYR A 362 -10.32 7.73 33.67
#